data_AF-A0A812Q5U5-F1
#
_entry.id   AF-A0A812Q5U5-F1
#
_cell.length_a   1.000
_cell.length_b   1.000
_cell.length_c   1.000
_cell.angle_alpha   90.00
_cell.angle_beta   90.00
_cell.angle_gamma   90.00
#
_symmetry.space_group_name_H-M   'P 1'
#
loop_
_entity.id
_entity.type
_entity.pdbx_description
1 polymer ?
#
loop_
_entity_poly.entity_id
_entity_poly.type
_entity_poly.pdbx_seq_one_letter_code
_entity_poly.pdbx_strand_id
1 'polypeptide(L)'
;MAGDKDNVIEVSWCRHLLDHAEQDYMSMINSLLIENKQLEELLLLMSQHLDNLAANFVGKDLEGPEAAAAAREAMVQLSPRLEELFDERRELQTLRQERAMLQKQVCEEKMESEELQRKLELALEEASASVISDLRSENGDETSLHDRLRTAEASRAQEARNRELTEVRCALVQRRCCSTVARLEAELREVRAQSVSTPCRKSESGSLRDGLESAGHTPLREEVQALTDQMDFERDLHDRRRALLERYSSPEKVATAVAEELDTLLLLASWASGMKLKFKFTFIDVEEPSPSLRRCASMPATSTYHRSTAECENDYLAGLLQEARNLPIPQAEIASDPMPAPEDLEVACDEADAAGSLGHPYFCRRPCVLLALGHCRKGMACKYCHHAHDNKKQQSFTKHVRDKINRMKGSAKLWLLRDSLLLKMRKVPELASQLTGLVDIIEEGLRHEDTKSSESGGSRLHEKVAVISVAAMLGDMFTRNIEPDIQRRLQEELRRLRFEA
;
A
#
# COMPACT_ATOMS: atom_id res chain seq x y z
N MET A 1 10.86 -8.54 28.69
CA MET A 1 11.58 -8.26 27.42
C MET A 1 11.15 -9.17 26.25
N ALA A 2 9.92 -9.70 26.23
CA ALA A 2 9.42 -10.55 25.13
C ALA A 2 8.54 -9.80 24.11
N GLY A 3 8.18 -8.53 24.37
CA GLY A 3 7.26 -7.74 23.52
C GLY A 3 7.90 -7.10 22.28
N ASP A 4 9.23 -7.03 22.21
CA ASP A 4 9.90 -6.24 21.16
C ASP A 4 10.09 -7.02 19.85
N LYS A 5 10.03 -8.36 19.90
CA LYS A 5 10.25 -9.21 18.72
C LYS A 5 9.05 -9.26 17.77
N ASP A 6 7.84 -8.97 18.26
CA ASP A 6 6.64 -9.02 17.43
C ASP A 6 6.51 -7.80 16.51
N ASN A 7 6.97 -6.61 16.96
CA ASN A 7 7.00 -5.38 16.16
C ASN A 7 7.99 -5.46 14.98
N VAL A 8 9.16 -6.08 15.20
CA VAL A 8 10.18 -6.24 14.14
C VAL A 8 9.66 -7.11 12.98
N ILE A 9 8.85 -8.12 13.28
CA ILE A 9 8.28 -9.02 12.25
C ILE A 9 7.22 -8.30 11.42
N GLU A 10 6.39 -7.47 12.05
CA GLU A 10 5.30 -6.74 11.39
C GLU A 10 5.86 -5.68 10.42
N VAL A 11 6.87 -4.92 10.85
CA VAL A 11 7.56 -3.96 9.99
C VAL A 11 8.23 -4.64 8.79
N SER A 12 8.83 -5.82 8.98
CA SER A 12 9.46 -6.57 7.89
C SER A 12 8.45 -7.06 6.85
N TRP A 13 7.25 -7.45 7.27
CA TRP A 13 6.20 -7.93 6.39
C TRP A 13 5.59 -6.78 5.58
N CYS A 14 5.32 -5.64 6.22
CA CYS A 14 4.84 -4.44 5.53
C CYS A 14 5.85 -3.95 4.48
N ARG A 15 7.15 -3.96 4.82
CA ARG A 15 8.21 -3.59 3.87
C ARG A 15 8.22 -4.52 2.65
N HIS A 16 8.15 -5.83 2.87
CA HIS A 16 8.17 -6.78 1.77
C HIS A 16 6.90 -6.72 0.89
N LEU A 17 5.74 -6.42 1.48
CA LEU A 17 4.50 -6.20 0.74
C LEU A 17 4.58 -4.93 -0.13
N LEU A 18 5.17 -3.86 0.41
CA LEU A 18 5.43 -2.62 -0.33
C LEU A 18 6.41 -2.85 -1.48
N ASP A 19 7.52 -3.56 -1.23
CA ASP A 19 8.50 -3.89 -2.27
C ASP A 19 7.87 -4.69 -3.42
N HIS A 20 6.97 -5.65 -3.11
CA HIS A 20 6.27 -6.43 -4.12
C HIS A 20 5.26 -5.59 -4.90
N ALA A 21 4.49 -4.74 -4.22
CA ALA A 21 3.56 -3.84 -4.87
C ALA A 21 4.32 -2.88 -5.81
N GLU A 22 5.45 -2.33 -5.38
CA GLU A 22 6.32 -1.49 -6.19
C GLU A 22 6.82 -2.22 -7.44
N GLN A 23 7.26 -3.49 -7.30
CA GLN A 23 7.68 -4.31 -8.44
C GLN A 23 6.53 -4.56 -9.43
N ASP A 24 5.32 -4.89 -8.95
CA ASP A 24 4.15 -5.09 -9.81
C ASP A 24 3.77 -3.80 -10.55
N TYR A 25 3.78 -2.66 -9.85
CA TYR A 25 3.54 -1.34 -10.45
C TYR A 25 4.58 -1.01 -11.53
N MET A 26 5.87 -1.26 -11.27
CA MET A 26 6.94 -1.04 -12.24
C MET A 26 6.80 -1.96 -13.46
N SER A 27 6.41 -3.23 -13.25
CA SER A 27 6.14 -4.16 -14.35
C SER A 27 4.99 -3.68 -15.23
N MET A 28 3.88 -3.24 -14.63
CA MET A 28 2.74 -2.68 -15.36
C MET A 28 3.12 -1.42 -16.15
N ILE A 29 3.88 -0.50 -15.55
CA ILE A 29 4.39 0.70 -16.23
C ILE A 29 5.25 0.30 -17.44
N ASN A 30 6.15 -0.68 -17.29
CA ASN A 30 6.98 -1.16 -18.39
C ASN A 30 6.15 -1.77 -19.53
N SER A 31 5.11 -2.55 -19.22
CA SER A 31 4.18 -3.06 -20.23
C SER A 31 3.47 -1.93 -20.98
N LEU A 32 2.97 -0.91 -20.27
CA LEU A 32 2.34 0.26 -20.89
C LEU A 32 3.33 1.07 -21.75
N LEU A 33 4.61 1.13 -21.37
CA LEU A 33 5.64 1.77 -22.19
C LEU A 33 5.90 0.99 -23.49
N ILE A 34 5.88 -0.34 -23.44
CA ILE A 34 6.01 -1.21 -24.63
C ILE A 34 4.81 -1.02 -25.57
N GLU A 35 3.59 -1.05 -25.05
CA GLU A 35 2.37 -0.82 -25.85
C GLU A 35 2.37 0.57 -26.49
N ASN A 36 2.79 1.60 -25.74
CA ASN A 36 2.96 2.94 -26.30
C ASN A 36 3.96 2.93 -27.46
N LYS A 37 5.12 2.28 -27.32
CA LYS A 37 6.10 2.17 -28.40
C LYS A 37 5.52 1.48 -29.65
N GLN A 38 4.70 0.43 -29.47
CA GLN A 38 4.03 -0.22 -30.59
C GLN A 38 3.03 0.70 -31.31
N LEU A 39 2.28 1.52 -30.56
CA LEU A 39 1.40 2.54 -31.15
C LEU A 39 2.19 3.62 -31.91
N GLU A 40 3.42 3.92 -31.47
CA GLU A 40 4.38 4.82 -32.13
C GLU A 40 4.79 4.26 -33.50
N GLU A 41 5.17 2.99 -33.53
CA GLU A 41 5.53 2.28 -34.76
C GLU A 41 4.34 2.18 -35.73
N LEU A 42 3.12 1.96 -35.21
CA LEU A 42 1.90 1.92 -36.01
C LEU A 42 1.58 3.29 -36.64
N LEU A 43 1.68 4.38 -35.88
CA LEU A 43 1.47 5.74 -36.40
C LEU A 43 2.48 6.09 -37.49
N LEU A 44 3.75 5.71 -37.31
CA LEU A 44 4.79 5.92 -38.32
C LEU A 44 4.47 5.15 -39.61
N LEU A 45 4.03 3.90 -39.50
CA LEU A 45 3.61 3.09 -40.65
C LEU A 45 2.38 3.69 -41.35
N MET A 46 1.40 4.20 -40.60
CA MET A 46 0.23 4.87 -41.16
C MET A 46 0.63 6.14 -41.92
N SER A 47 1.53 6.96 -41.36
CA SER A 47 2.07 8.14 -42.04
C SER A 47 2.78 7.77 -43.35
N GLN A 48 3.67 6.76 -43.32
CA GLN A 48 4.35 6.27 -44.52
C GLN A 48 3.37 5.75 -45.58
N HIS A 49 2.31 5.06 -45.16
CA HIS A 49 1.27 4.61 -46.07
C HIS A 49 0.51 5.78 -46.71
N LEU A 50 0.21 6.82 -45.95
CA LEU A 50 -0.40 8.05 -46.48
C LEU A 50 0.52 8.74 -47.49
N ASP A 51 1.81 8.88 -47.20
CA ASP A 51 2.80 9.46 -48.13
C ASP A 51 2.93 8.63 -49.42
N ASN A 52 2.97 7.30 -49.28
CA ASN A 52 3.00 6.38 -50.42
C ASN A 52 1.73 6.47 -51.27
N LEU A 53 0.56 6.60 -50.63
CA LEU A 53 -0.69 6.83 -51.35
C LEU A 53 -0.60 8.16 -52.11
N ALA A 54 -0.25 9.26 -51.45
CA ALA A 54 -0.10 10.57 -52.09
C ALA A 54 0.85 10.53 -53.30
N ALA A 55 2.01 9.88 -53.17
CA ALA A 55 2.96 9.73 -54.28
C ALA A 55 2.39 8.92 -55.46
N ASN A 56 1.62 7.85 -55.18
CA ASN A 56 0.99 7.02 -56.20
C ASN A 56 -0.18 7.74 -56.92
N PHE A 57 -0.85 8.69 -56.27
CA PHE A 57 -1.92 9.49 -56.86
C PHE A 57 -1.42 10.52 -57.89
N VAL A 58 -0.12 10.86 -57.91
CA VAL A 58 0.44 11.90 -58.81
C VAL A 58 0.59 11.44 -60.27
N GLY A 59 0.39 10.15 -60.59
CA GLY A 59 0.65 9.62 -61.95
C GLY A 59 -0.35 8.65 -62.55
N LYS A 60 -1.47 8.35 -61.88
CA LYS A 60 -2.50 7.44 -62.41
C LYS A 60 -3.82 8.18 -62.62
N ASP A 61 -4.35 8.12 -63.85
CA ASP A 61 -5.71 8.53 -64.20
C ASP A 61 -6.70 7.63 -63.46
N LEU A 62 -7.01 7.99 -62.21
CA LEU A 62 -8.07 7.32 -61.47
C LEU A 62 -9.40 7.69 -62.12
N GLU A 63 -10.20 6.65 -62.37
CA GLU A 63 -11.54 6.76 -62.95
C GLU A 63 -12.47 7.50 -61.97
N GLY A 64 -12.43 8.83 -61.99
CA GLY A 64 -13.30 9.70 -61.19
C GLY A 64 -12.57 10.90 -60.59
N PRO A 65 -12.72 12.13 -61.13
CA PRO A 65 -12.12 13.34 -60.54
C PRO A 65 -12.62 13.65 -59.12
N GLU A 66 -13.83 13.19 -58.79
CA GLU A 66 -14.52 13.45 -57.52
C GLU A 66 -13.92 12.64 -56.35
N ALA A 67 -13.64 11.35 -56.55
CA ALA A 67 -13.00 10.51 -55.54
C ALA A 67 -11.56 10.97 -55.24
N ALA A 68 -10.82 11.41 -56.26
CA ALA A 68 -9.48 11.96 -56.10
C ALA A 68 -9.49 13.33 -55.37
N ALA A 69 -10.53 14.15 -55.57
CA ALA A 69 -10.69 15.40 -54.82
C ALA A 69 -11.01 15.13 -53.34
N ALA A 70 -11.94 14.22 -53.05
CA ALA A 70 -12.29 13.85 -51.68
C ALA A 70 -11.12 13.25 -50.90
N ALA A 71 -10.31 12.38 -51.54
CA ALA A 71 -9.11 11.83 -50.91
C ALA A 71 -8.06 12.91 -50.60
N ARG A 72 -7.82 13.85 -51.53
CA ARG A 72 -6.92 14.98 -51.29
C ARG A 72 -7.40 15.89 -50.16
N GLU A 73 -8.69 16.18 -50.11
CA GLU A 73 -9.28 17.00 -49.04
C GLU A 73 -9.16 16.32 -47.68
N ALA A 74 -9.44 15.01 -47.59
CA ALA A 74 -9.24 14.24 -46.36
C ALA A 74 -7.78 14.24 -45.90
N MET A 75 -6.81 14.11 -46.83
CA MET A 75 -5.39 14.20 -46.49
C MET A 75 -5.00 15.59 -45.97
N VAL A 76 -5.49 16.66 -46.60
CA VAL A 76 -5.26 18.04 -46.16
C VAL A 76 -5.84 18.29 -44.77
N GLN A 77 -6.98 17.69 -44.44
CA GLN A 77 -7.58 17.80 -43.11
C GLN A 77 -6.87 16.95 -42.05
N LEU A 78 -6.38 15.75 -42.40
CA LEU A 78 -5.74 14.83 -41.45
C LEU A 78 -4.28 15.18 -41.15
N SER A 79 -3.54 15.73 -42.12
CA SER A 79 -2.12 16.08 -41.95
C SER A 79 -1.83 16.96 -40.72
N PRO A 80 -2.48 18.13 -40.53
CA PRO A 80 -2.19 18.98 -39.37
C PRO A 80 -2.60 18.32 -38.04
N ARG A 81 -3.64 17.48 -38.05
CA ARG A 81 -4.07 16.76 -36.85
C ARG A 81 -3.08 15.67 -36.44
N LEU A 82 -2.47 15.01 -37.41
CA LEU A 82 -1.39 14.05 -37.16
C LEU A 82 -0.12 14.76 -36.66
N GLU A 83 0.25 15.91 -37.23
CA GLU A 83 1.37 16.72 -36.75
C GLU A 83 1.18 17.19 -35.30
N GLU A 84 -0.01 17.70 -34.96
CA GLU A 84 -0.38 18.09 -33.60
C GLU A 84 -0.23 16.91 -32.61
N LEU A 85 -0.73 15.71 -32.98
CA LEU A 85 -0.57 14.51 -32.17
C LEU A 85 0.89 14.07 -32.02
N PHE A 86 1.74 14.27 -33.04
CA PHE A 86 3.17 14.00 -32.93
C PHE A 86 3.87 15.01 -32.01
N ASP A 87 3.45 16.27 -32.01
CA ASP A 87 4.00 17.31 -31.14
C ASP A 87 3.61 17.10 -29.67
N GLU A 88 2.31 16.89 -29.38
CA GLU A 88 1.82 16.55 -28.04
C GLU A 88 2.56 15.32 -27.47
N ARG A 89 2.82 14.34 -28.33
CA ARG A 89 3.54 13.13 -27.94
C ARG A 89 5.02 13.36 -27.68
N ARG A 90 5.71 14.19 -28.48
CA ARG A 90 7.11 14.59 -28.24
C ARG A 90 7.24 15.35 -26.91
N GLU A 91 6.29 16.23 -26.62
CA GLU A 91 6.22 16.94 -25.34
C GLU A 91 6.03 15.95 -24.18
N LEU A 92 5.07 15.02 -24.29
CA LEU A 92 4.85 14.00 -23.27
C LEU A 92 6.07 13.10 -23.05
N GLN A 93 6.81 12.76 -24.11
CA GLN A 93 8.05 12.01 -24.01
C GLN A 93 9.14 12.80 -23.27
N THR A 94 9.26 14.10 -23.55
CA THR A 94 10.19 15.01 -22.87
C THR A 94 9.84 15.09 -21.38
N LEU A 95 8.58 15.30 -21.03
CA LEU A 95 8.10 15.31 -19.64
C LEU A 95 8.38 13.99 -18.91
N ARG A 96 8.23 12.85 -19.59
CA ARG A 96 8.55 11.53 -19.02
C ARG A 96 10.06 11.38 -18.75
N GLN A 97 10.91 11.87 -19.65
CA GLN A 97 12.36 11.86 -19.47
C GLN A 97 12.79 12.76 -18.31
N GLU A 98 12.23 13.96 -18.22
CA GLU A 98 12.46 14.88 -17.10
C GLU A 98 12.01 14.26 -15.77
N ARG A 99 10.82 13.65 -15.73
CA ARG A 99 10.33 12.96 -14.54
C ARG A 99 11.23 11.79 -14.13
N ALA A 100 11.74 11.01 -15.09
CA ALA A 100 12.67 9.92 -14.81
C ALA A 100 14.01 10.44 -14.26
N MET A 101 14.53 11.55 -14.78
CA MET A 101 15.72 12.20 -14.21
C MET A 101 15.48 12.70 -12.78
N LEU A 102 14.35 13.34 -12.52
CA LEU A 102 13.99 13.80 -11.17
C LEU A 102 13.83 12.62 -10.19
N GLN A 103 13.20 11.53 -10.61
CA GLN A 103 13.10 10.32 -9.78
C GLN A 103 14.48 9.72 -9.46
N LYS A 104 15.39 9.71 -10.43
CA LYS A 104 16.77 9.29 -10.20
C LYS A 104 17.47 10.18 -9.18
N GLN A 105 17.33 11.51 -9.30
CA GLN A 105 17.89 12.46 -8.34
C GLN A 105 17.32 12.26 -6.93
N VAL A 106 16.01 12.07 -6.79
CA VAL A 106 15.38 11.79 -5.49
C VAL A 106 15.90 10.48 -4.87
N CYS A 107 16.15 9.46 -5.69
CA CYS A 107 16.72 8.19 -5.23
C CYS A 107 18.18 8.38 -4.74
N GLU A 108 18.98 9.15 -5.49
CA GLU A 108 20.36 9.51 -5.11
C GLU A 108 20.38 10.30 -3.79
N GLU A 109 19.55 11.35 -3.66
CA GLU A 109 19.43 12.14 -2.42
C GLU A 109 18.97 11.28 -1.23
N LYS A 110 18.06 10.32 -1.46
CA LYS A 110 17.61 9.38 -0.42
C LYS A 110 18.75 8.47 0.06
N MET A 111 19.53 7.92 -0.87
CA MET A 111 20.69 7.10 -0.55
C MET A 111 21.75 7.89 0.23
N GLU A 112 22.01 9.14 -0.16
CA GLU A 112 22.90 10.04 0.57
C GLU A 112 22.37 10.35 1.98
N SER A 113 21.06 10.57 2.13
CA SER A 113 20.43 10.79 3.44
C SER A 113 20.54 9.56 4.35
N GLU A 114 20.30 8.36 3.83
CA GLU A 114 20.44 7.11 4.58
C GLU A 114 21.89 6.88 5.03
N GLU A 115 22.86 7.22 4.18
CA GLU A 115 24.28 7.11 4.52
C GLU A 115 24.69 8.13 5.60
N LEU A 116 24.20 9.36 5.52
CA LEU A 116 24.40 10.36 6.57
C LEU A 116 23.76 9.92 7.89
N GLN A 117 22.58 9.29 7.84
CA GLN A 117 21.93 8.74 9.03
C GLN A 117 22.78 7.64 9.67
N ARG A 118 23.29 6.67 8.90
CA ARG A 118 24.19 5.63 9.43
C ARG A 118 25.45 6.21 10.06
N LYS A 119 26.04 7.23 9.45
CA LYS A 119 27.21 7.92 10.02
C LYS A 119 26.88 8.61 11.35
N LEU A 120 25.70 9.20 11.47
CA LEU A 120 25.23 9.80 12.72
C LEU A 120 25.00 8.74 13.81
N GLU A 121 24.37 7.62 13.46
CA GLU A 121 24.15 6.49 14.38
C GLU A 121 25.48 5.92 14.89
N LEU A 122 26.46 5.68 14.02
CA LEU A 122 27.81 5.25 14.41
C LEU A 122 28.52 6.25 15.33
N ALA A 123 28.42 7.55 15.03
CA ALA A 123 29.01 8.59 15.88
C ALA A 123 28.35 8.68 17.27
N LEU A 124 27.03 8.45 17.35
CA LEU A 124 26.31 8.38 18.62
C LEU A 124 26.69 7.13 19.41
N GLU A 125 26.85 5.98 18.76
CA GLU A 125 27.34 4.75 19.39
C GLU A 125 28.76 4.93 19.96
N GLU A 126 29.67 5.52 19.18
CA GLU A 126 31.04 5.81 19.61
C GLU A 126 31.08 6.80 20.80
N ALA A 127 30.29 7.87 20.74
CA ALA A 127 30.15 8.82 21.84
C ALA A 127 29.58 8.15 23.11
N SER A 128 28.57 7.28 22.96
CA SER A 128 27.98 6.55 24.08
C SER A 128 28.97 5.55 24.71
N ALA A 129 29.78 4.88 23.89
CA ALA A 129 30.82 3.97 24.36
C ALA A 129 31.93 4.71 25.11
N SER A 130 32.33 5.90 24.64
CA SER A 130 33.27 6.77 25.36
C SER A 130 32.73 7.12 26.76
N VAL A 131 31.48 7.57 26.85
CA VAL A 131 30.86 7.93 28.14
C VAL A 131 30.81 6.74 29.10
N ILE A 132 30.48 5.54 28.61
CA ILE A 132 30.45 4.33 29.44
C ILE A 132 31.86 3.93 29.91
N SER A 133 32.88 4.12 29.07
CA SER A 133 34.28 3.88 29.44
C SER A 133 34.73 4.83 30.55
N ASP A 134 34.39 6.12 30.44
CA ASP A 134 34.72 7.14 31.43
C ASP A 134 34.05 6.86 32.78
N LEU A 135 32.78 6.45 32.77
CA LEU A 135 32.03 6.06 33.99
C LEU A 135 32.61 4.83 34.70
N ARG A 136 33.30 3.93 33.97
CA ARG A 136 33.96 2.76 34.59
C ARG A 136 35.32 3.08 35.21
N SER A 137 35.91 4.23 34.88
CA SER A 137 37.20 4.67 35.42
C SER A 137 37.07 5.51 36.71
N GLU A 138 35.85 5.75 37.20
CA GLU A 138 35.59 6.53 38.42
C GLU A 138 35.92 5.72 39.70
N ASN A 139 37.21 5.52 39.95
CA ASN A 139 37.75 5.33 41.30
C ASN A 139 38.71 6.50 41.61
N GLY A 140 38.13 7.64 41.99
CA GLY A 140 38.70 8.57 42.98
C GLY A 140 39.76 9.58 42.52
N ASP A 141 39.48 10.44 41.54
CA ASP A 141 40.31 11.63 41.30
C ASP A 141 39.47 12.84 40.88
N GLU A 142 39.65 14.01 41.53
CA GLU A 142 38.87 15.24 41.28
C GLU A 142 39.00 15.76 39.85
N THR A 143 40.03 15.32 39.13
CA THR A 143 40.24 15.53 37.69
C THR A 143 39.04 15.05 36.85
N SER A 144 38.31 14.03 37.31
CA SER A 144 37.11 13.48 36.67
C SER A 144 35.95 14.48 36.55
N LEU A 145 35.79 15.38 37.53
CA LEU A 145 34.67 16.32 37.55
C LEU A 145 34.82 17.41 36.48
N HIS A 146 36.06 17.82 36.21
CA HIS A 146 36.36 18.80 35.16
C HIS A 146 36.15 18.22 33.75
N ASP A 147 36.46 16.93 33.56
CA ASP A 147 36.23 16.24 32.29
C ASP A 147 34.74 15.94 32.05
N ARG A 148 33.98 15.69 33.11
CA ARG A 148 32.50 15.61 33.06
C ARG A 148 31.84 16.94 32.71
N LEU A 149 32.37 18.06 33.22
CA LEU A 149 31.93 19.39 32.83
C LEU A 149 32.25 19.68 31.36
N ARG A 150 33.46 19.34 30.89
CA ARG A 150 33.85 19.50 29.48
C ARG A 150 33.01 18.64 28.54
N THR A 151 32.72 17.39 28.90
CA THR A 151 31.84 16.51 28.10
C THR A 151 30.40 17.00 28.09
N ALA A 152 29.88 17.51 29.22
CA ALA A 152 28.56 18.12 29.25
C ALA A 152 28.48 19.41 28.42
N GLU A 153 29.52 20.26 28.45
CA GLU A 153 29.62 21.45 27.61
C GLU A 153 29.73 21.10 26.13
N ALA A 154 30.52 20.08 25.79
CA ALA A 154 30.64 19.57 24.41
C ALA A 154 29.30 18.98 23.92
N SER A 155 28.58 18.25 24.77
CA SER A 155 27.25 17.73 24.47
C SER A 155 26.24 18.85 24.23
N ARG A 156 26.21 19.88 25.07
CA ARG A 156 25.37 21.08 24.87
C ARG A 156 25.73 21.83 23.60
N ALA A 157 27.02 21.97 23.29
CA ALA A 157 27.47 22.60 22.06
C ALA A 157 27.08 21.79 20.81
N GLN A 158 27.14 20.46 20.88
CA GLN A 158 26.69 19.57 19.81
C GLN A 158 25.16 19.64 19.63
N GLU A 159 24.41 19.68 20.72
CA GLU A 159 22.96 19.84 20.67
C GLU A 159 22.56 21.20 20.09
N ALA A 160 23.26 22.27 20.44
CA ALA A 160 23.08 23.59 19.83
C ALA A 160 23.32 23.57 18.31
N ARG A 161 24.41 22.94 17.84
CA ARG A 161 24.68 22.75 16.41
C ARG A 161 23.60 21.94 15.70
N ASN A 162 23.08 20.89 16.34
CA ASN A 162 21.99 20.09 15.77
C ASN A 162 20.69 20.90 15.65
N ARG A 163 20.41 21.81 16.60
CA ARG A 163 19.29 22.75 16.51
C ARG A 163 19.48 23.71 15.34
N GLU A 164 20.66 24.33 15.21
CA GLU A 164 21.00 25.21 14.08
C GLU A 164 20.85 24.49 12.72
N LEU A 165 21.36 23.26 12.60
CA LEU A 165 21.21 22.44 11.39
C LEU A 165 19.75 22.12 11.05
N THR A 166 18.94 21.86 12.08
CA THR A 166 17.50 21.61 11.91
C THR A 166 16.80 22.88 11.44
N GLU A 167 17.08 24.02 12.05
CA GLU A 167 16.54 25.32 11.64
C GLU A 167 16.92 25.68 10.20
N VAL A 168 18.18 25.44 9.80
CA VAL A 168 18.64 25.67 8.42
C VAL A 168 17.91 24.75 7.42
N ARG A 169 17.73 23.46 7.75
CA ARG A 169 16.98 22.52 6.90
C ARG A 169 15.52 22.97 6.75
N CYS A 170 14.88 23.38 7.83
CA CYS A 170 13.51 23.87 7.81
C CYS A 170 13.38 25.16 6.98
N ALA A 171 14.32 26.10 7.13
CA ALA A 171 14.35 27.32 6.32
C ALA A 171 14.54 27.02 4.81
N LEU A 172 15.34 26.00 4.47
CA LEU A 172 15.55 25.58 3.09
C LEU A 172 14.30 24.95 2.47
N VAL A 173 13.61 24.08 3.21
CA VAL A 173 12.33 23.49 2.79
C VAL A 173 11.29 24.59 2.60
N GLN A 174 11.14 25.49 3.58
CA GLN A 174 10.22 26.63 3.48
C GLN A 174 10.50 27.48 2.24
N ARG A 175 11.77 27.78 1.96
CA ARG A 175 12.16 28.56 0.77
C ARG A 175 11.82 27.85 -0.54
N ARG A 176 12.06 26.54 -0.65
CA ARG A 176 11.70 25.75 -1.84
C ARG A 176 10.18 25.74 -2.05
N CYS A 177 9.42 25.50 -0.99
CA CYS A 177 7.96 25.52 -1.03
C CYS A 177 7.42 26.90 -1.46
N CYS A 178 7.88 27.98 -0.85
CA CYS A 178 7.50 29.34 -1.25
C CYS A 178 7.85 29.64 -2.72
N SER A 179 9.00 29.16 -3.20
CA SER A 179 9.39 29.31 -4.61
C SER A 179 8.47 28.55 -5.55
N THR A 180 8.04 27.33 -5.19
CA THR A 180 7.10 26.53 -5.98
C THR A 180 5.73 27.21 -6.04
N VAL A 181 5.21 27.67 -4.90
CA VAL A 181 3.94 28.42 -4.85
C VAL A 181 4.02 29.67 -5.72
N ALA A 182 5.08 30.47 -5.60
CA ALA A 182 5.26 31.67 -6.40
C ALA A 182 5.34 31.38 -7.92
N ARG A 183 5.93 30.24 -8.31
CA ARG A 183 5.97 29.78 -9.71
C ARG A 183 4.56 29.42 -10.20
N LEU A 184 3.82 28.62 -9.45
CA LEU A 184 2.45 28.23 -9.80
C LEU A 184 1.51 29.44 -9.87
N GLU A 185 1.66 30.41 -8.97
CA GLU A 185 0.92 31.68 -9.02
C GLU A 185 1.28 32.54 -10.24
N ALA A 186 2.51 32.45 -10.74
CA ALA A 186 2.92 33.11 -11.97
C ALA A 186 2.31 32.44 -13.21
N GLU A 187 2.37 31.10 -13.28
CA GLU A 187 1.75 30.30 -14.35
C GLU A 187 0.22 30.55 -14.39
N LEU A 188 -0.46 30.56 -13.24
CA LEU A 188 -1.88 30.90 -13.15
C LEU A 188 -2.19 32.31 -13.64
N ARG A 189 -1.31 33.30 -13.38
CA ARG A 189 -1.48 34.66 -13.89
C ARG A 189 -1.31 34.73 -15.40
N GLU A 190 -0.37 33.96 -15.95
CA GLU A 190 -0.15 33.89 -17.39
C GLU A 190 -1.35 33.25 -18.12
N VAL A 191 -1.87 32.14 -17.62
CA VAL A 191 -3.10 31.50 -18.15
C VAL A 191 -4.28 32.49 -18.14
N ARG A 192 -4.43 33.26 -17.05
CA ARG A 192 -5.47 34.32 -16.99
C ARG A 192 -5.24 35.42 -18.01
N ALA A 193 -4.00 35.88 -18.21
CA ALA A 193 -3.69 36.91 -19.19
C ALA A 193 -3.97 36.45 -20.63
N GLN A 194 -3.66 35.20 -20.95
CA GLN A 194 -3.95 34.59 -22.26
C GLN A 194 -5.47 34.45 -22.51
N SER A 195 -6.25 34.17 -21.46
CA SER A 195 -7.72 34.11 -21.57
C SER A 195 -8.38 35.45 -21.91
N VAL A 196 -7.78 36.58 -21.48
CA VAL A 196 -8.32 37.93 -21.70
C VAL A 196 -7.89 38.50 -23.07
N SER A 197 -6.75 38.08 -23.59
CA SER A 197 -6.18 38.63 -24.83
C SER A 197 -6.67 37.95 -26.12
N THR A 198 -7.51 36.92 -26.04
CA THR A 198 -8.11 36.30 -27.22
C THR A 198 -9.39 37.07 -27.58
N PRO A 199 -9.36 38.02 -28.54
CA PRO A 199 -10.56 38.74 -28.94
C PRO A 199 -11.55 37.72 -29.47
N CYS A 200 -12.66 37.57 -28.76
CA CYS A 200 -13.81 36.79 -29.18
C CYS A 200 -14.23 37.32 -30.56
N ARG A 201 -13.78 36.63 -31.63
CA ARG A 201 -14.28 36.87 -32.98
C ARG A 201 -15.78 36.61 -32.89
N LYS A 202 -16.56 37.68 -32.87
CA LYS A 202 -18.02 37.65 -32.98
C LYS A 202 -18.36 37.00 -34.30
N SER A 203 -18.46 35.68 -34.31
CA SER A 203 -19.09 34.92 -35.36
C SER A 203 -20.58 35.21 -35.24
N GLU A 204 -21.05 36.17 -36.03
CA GLU A 204 -22.48 36.43 -36.24
C GLU A 204 -23.10 35.25 -36.97
N SER A 205 -23.42 34.19 -36.26
CA SER A 205 -24.37 33.18 -36.71
C SER A 205 -25.13 32.71 -35.48
N GLY A 206 -26.38 33.15 -35.40
CA GLY A 206 -27.22 32.93 -34.24
C GLY A 206 -27.58 31.48 -34.00
N SER A 207 -28.22 31.31 -32.84
CA SER A 207 -28.98 30.15 -32.37
C SER A 207 -28.20 29.18 -31.47
N LEU A 208 -28.72 29.10 -30.23
CA LEU A 208 -28.50 28.07 -29.20
C LEU A 208 -27.14 28.07 -28.49
N ARG A 209 -26.95 29.01 -27.57
CA ARG A 209 -25.96 28.90 -26.48
C ARG A 209 -26.54 29.45 -25.18
N ASP A 210 -26.93 28.54 -24.31
CA ASP A 210 -26.92 28.70 -22.85
C ASP A 210 -26.35 27.38 -22.30
N GLY A 211 -25.23 27.44 -21.55
CA GLY A 211 -24.83 26.33 -20.68
C GLY A 211 -23.40 25.79 -20.75
N LEU A 212 -22.47 26.37 -21.53
CA LEU A 212 -21.12 25.79 -21.68
C LEU A 212 -19.97 26.78 -21.42
N GLU A 213 -20.01 27.51 -20.32
CA GLU A 213 -18.88 28.35 -19.87
C GLU A 213 -18.66 28.17 -18.35
N SER A 214 -17.85 27.18 -17.93
CA SER A 214 -17.18 27.19 -16.60
C SER A 214 -16.23 26.00 -16.32
N ALA A 215 -16.15 24.96 -17.15
CA ALA A 215 -15.55 23.69 -16.72
C ALA A 215 -14.00 23.57 -16.83
N GLY A 216 -13.28 24.58 -17.33
CA GLY A 216 -11.87 24.44 -17.72
C GLY A 216 -10.78 24.83 -16.71
N HIS A 217 -11.13 25.50 -15.60
CA HIS A 217 -10.12 26.12 -14.70
C HIS A 217 -10.14 25.62 -13.24
N THR A 218 -11.01 24.67 -12.91
CA THR A 218 -11.05 24.05 -11.57
C THR A 218 -9.78 23.26 -11.19
N PRO A 219 -9.11 22.49 -12.07
CA PRO A 219 -8.07 21.56 -11.61
C PRO A 219 -6.80 22.26 -11.11
N LEU A 220 -6.32 23.31 -11.79
CA LEU A 220 -5.14 24.08 -11.35
C LEU A 220 -5.40 24.85 -10.04
N ARG A 221 -6.63 25.33 -9.83
CA ARG A 221 -6.99 26.02 -8.58
C ARG A 221 -7.04 25.04 -7.41
N GLU A 222 -7.57 23.84 -7.63
CA GLU A 222 -7.60 22.77 -6.65
C GLU A 222 -6.18 22.27 -6.32
N GLU A 223 -5.29 22.17 -7.31
CA GLU A 223 -3.90 21.78 -7.09
C GLU A 223 -3.11 22.82 -6.27
N VAL A 224 -3.27 24.12 -6.57
CA VAL A 224 -2.66 25.20 -5.78
C VAL A 224 -3.22 25.25 -4.35
N GLN A 225 -4.51 25.04 -4.17
CA GLN A 225 -5.11 24.96 -2.84
C GLN A 225 -4.57 23.74 -2.07
N ALA A 226 -4.50 22.56 -2.70
CA ALA A 226 -3.98 21.35 -2.06
C ALA A 226 -2.51 21.50 -1.63
N LEU A 227 -1.68 22.14 -2.44
CA LEU A 227 -0.28 22.44 -2.08
C LEU A 227 -0.19 23.45 -0.93
N THR A 228 -1.09 24.44 -0.89
CA THR A 228 -1.17 25.42 0.20
C THR A 228 -1.56 24.74 1.51
N ASP A 229 -2.59 23.89 1.48
CA ASP A 229 -3.06 23.13 2.66
C ASP A 229 -1.97 22.17 3.16
N GLN A 230 -1.25 21.51 2.26
CA GLN A 230 -0.11 20.65 2.61
C GLN A 230 1.02 21.46 3.28
N MET A 231 1.33 22.66 2.79
CA MET A 231 2.33 23.52 3.40
C MET A 231 1.94 23.99 4.80
N ASP A 232 0.67 24.31 5.02
CA ASP A 232 0.18 24.74 6.33
C ASP A 232 0.15 23.56 7.33
N PHE A 233 -0.18 22.35 6.86
CA PHE A 233 -0.05 21.13 7.67
C PHE A 233 1.40 20.86 8.11
N GLU A 234 2.35 20.92 7.19
CA GLU A 234 3.78 20.74 7.51
C GLU A 234 4.28 21.83 8.48
N ARG A 235 3.77 23.06 8.36
CA ARG A 235 4.09 24.15 9.29
C ARG A 235 3.56 23.87 10.70
N ASP A 236 2.31 23.41 10.82
CA ASP A 236 1.73 23.04 12.13
C ASP A 236 2.48 21.86 12.76
N LEU A 237 2.82 20.84 11.97
CA LEU A 237 3.60 19.70 12.45
C LEU A 237 4.99 20.13 12.94
N HIS A 238 5.64 21.04 12.21
CA HIS A 238 6.91 21.63 12.60
C HIS A 238 6.79 22.45 13.90
N ASP A 239 5.76 23.28 14.04
CA ASP A 239 5.54 24.10 15.24
C ASP A 239 5.24 23.22 16.47
N ARG A 240 4.49 22.12 16.30
CA ARG A 240 4.31 21.11 17.36
C ARG A 240 5.63 20.45 17.75
N ARG A 241 6.48 20.12 16.77
CA ARG A 241 7.81 19.53 17.04
C ARG A 241 8.73 20.52 17.75
N ARG A 242 8.72 21.79 17.35
CA ARG A 242 9.42 22.88 18.05
C ARG A 242 8.92 23.03 19.49
N ALA A 243 7.60 23.04 19.70
CA ALA A 243 7.01 23.13 21.03
C ALA A 243 7.40 21.93 21.93
N LEU A 244 7.45 20.72 21.38
CA LEU A 244 7.96 19.54 22.10
C LEU A 244 9.44 19.72 22.46
N LEU A 245 10.29 20.12 21.51
CA LEU A 245 11.70 20.38 21.78
C LEU A 245 11.90 21.49 22.82
N GLU A 246 11.12 22.57 22.78
CA GLU A 246 11.13 23.63 23.80
C GLU A 246 10.66 23.15 25.19
N ARG A 247 9.74 22.17 25.23
CA ARG A 247 9.29 21.53 26.47
C ARG A 247 10.37 20.65 27.09
N TYR A 248 11.15 19.94 26.26
CA TYR A 248 12.17 18.99 26.72
C TYR A 248 13.60 19.56 26.79
N SER A 249 13.86 20.74 26.22
CA SER A 249 15.20 21.35 26.18
C SER A 249 15.59 22.10 27.45
N SER A 250 14.65 22.41 28.34
CA SER A 250 14.95 23.00 29.65
C SER A 250 14.83 21.93 30.75
N PRO A 251 15.89 21.66 31.52
CA PRO A 251 15.84 20.72 32.64
C PRO A 251 14.75 21.07 33.67
N GLU A 252 14.49 22.37 33.87
CA GLU A 252 13.44 22.87 34.76
C GLU A 252 12.04 22.51 34.23
N LYS A 253 11.83 22.62 32.91
CA LYS A 253 10.55 22.27 32.27
C LYS A 253 10.30 20.76 32.24
N VAL A 254 11.37 19.97 32.11
CA VAL A 254 11.30 18.49 32.21
C VAL A 254 10.91 18.08 33.62
N ALA A 255 11.51 18.70 34.65
CA ALA A 255 11.16 18.43 36.04
C ALA A 255 9.68 18.73 36.35
N THR A 256 9.13 19.84 35.84
CA THR A 256 7.70 20.15 35.99
C THR A 256 6.80 19.20 35.22
N ALA A 257 7.16 18.82 33.98
CA ALA A 257 6.36 17.88 33.19
C ALA A 257 6.31 16.48 33.83
N VAL A 258 7.44 16.01 34.38
CA VAL A 258 7.50 14.74 35.12
C VAL A 258 6.71 14.80 36.42
N ALA A 259 6.71 15.94 37.11
CA ALA A 259 5.89 16.13 38.32
C ALA A 259 4.39 16.09 38.02
N GLU A 260 3.93 16.71 36.93
CA GLU A 260 2.53 16.67 36.48
C GLU A 260 2.07 15.25 36.10
N GLU A 261 2.91 14.47 35.41
CA GLU A 261 2.62 13.07 35.10
C GLU A 261 2.59 12.18 36.35
N LEU A 262 3.50 12.42 37.31
CA LEU A 262 3.52 11.69 38.58
C LEU A 262 2.27 11.95 39.43
N ASP A 263 1.78 13.19 39.46
CA ASP A 263 0.56 13.55 40.19
C ASP A 263 -0.67 12.87 39.56
N THR A 264 -0.70 12.79 38.23
CA THR A 264 -1.75 12.07 37.48
C THR A 264 -1.72 10.57 37.78
N LEU A 265 -0.53 9.97 37.84
CA LEU A 265 -0.33 8.55 38.20
C LEU A 265 -0.66 8.28 39.68
N LEU A 266 -0.37 9.21 40.59
CA LEU A 266 -0.74 9.11 42.00
C LEU A 266 -2.27 9.20 42.19
N LEU A 267 -2.95 10.03 41.40
CA LEU A 267 -4.42 10.10 41.39
C LEU A 267 -5.05 8.77 40.93
N LEU A 268 -4.48 8.15 39.90
CA LEU A 268 -4.91 6.84 39.40
C LEU A 268 -4.61 5.71 40.40
N ALA A 269 -3.47 5.77 41.10
CA ALA A 269 -3.11 4.80 42.14
C ALA A 269 -4.04 4.90 43.37
N SER A 270 -4.44 6.11 43.75
CA SER A 270 -5.45 6.36 44.78
C SER A 270 -6.80 5.72 44.43
N TRP A 271 -7.25 5.85 43.18
CA TRP A 271 -8.47 5.20 42.69
C TRP A 271 -8.38 3.66 42.71
N ALA A 272 -7.20 3.09 42.44
CA ALA A 272 -7.01 1.65 42.43
C ALA A 272 -6.99 1.00 43.84
N SER A 273 -6.84 1.79 44.91
CA SER A 273 -6.66 1.32 46.29
C SER A 273 -7.85 0.54 46.88
N GLY A 274 -9.03 0.62 46.23
CA GLY A 274 -10.26 -0.06 46.67
C GLY A 274 -10.62 -1.34 45.91
N MET A 275 -9.88 -1.68 44.84
CA MET A 275 -10.23 -2.81 43.97
C MET A 275 -9.36 -4.04 44.24
N LYS A 276 -9.99 -5.15 44.62
CA LYS A 276 -9.29 -6.41 44.85
C LYS A 276 -9.19 -7.15 43.51
N LEU A 277 -8.03 -7.09 42.88
CA LEU A 277 -7.79 -7.74 41.59
C LEU A 277 -7.50 -9.23 41.77
N LYS A 278 -8.17 -10.08 41.00
CA LYS A 278 -7.98 -11.53 40.99
C LYS A 278 -7.51 -11.98 39.62
N PHE A 279 -6.39 -12.69 39.59
CA PHE A 279 -5.85 -13.24 38.35
C PHE A 279 -6.55 -14.56 38.03
N LYS A 280 -7.21 -14.66 36.86
CA LYS A 280 -7.83 -15.90 36.38
C LYS A 280 -7.37 -16.16 34.94
N PHE A 281 -6.50 -17.15 34.77
CA PHE A 281 -5.79 -17.44 33.53
C PHE A 281 -4.89 -16.28 33.07
N THR A 282 -5.12 -15.70 31.89
CA THR A 282 -4.38 -14.55 31.34
C THR A 282 -5.08 -13.22 31.56
N PHE A 283 -6.16 -13.19 32.35
CA PHE A 283 -6.96 -11.99 32.59
C PHE A 283 -6.94 -11.58 34.07
N ILE A 284 -6.92 -10.26 34.28
CA ILE A 284 -7.07 -9.62 35.60
C ILE A 284 -8.56 -9.29 35.74
N ASP A 285 -9.23 -9.95 36.67
CA ASP A 285 -10.63 -9.73 37.00
C ASP A 285 -10.72 -8.87 38.28
N VAL A 286 -11.76 -8.06 38.43
CA VAL A 286 -12.00 -7.30 39.67
C VAL A 286 -12.96 -8.11 40.56
N GLU A 287 -12.54 -8.44 41.78
CA GLU A 287 -13.35 -9.20 42.73
C GLU A 287 -14.40 -8.28 43.37
N GLU A 288 -15.61 -8.25 42.80
CA GLU A 288 -16.74 -7.49 43.33
C GLU A 288 -17.31 -8.13 44.62
N PRO A 289 -17.55 -7.37 45.70
CA PRO A 289 -17.94 -7.92 47.00
C PRO A 289 -19.39 -8.44 47.12
N SER A 290 -20.22 -8.42 46.06
CA SER A 290 -21.57 -8.99 46.10
C SER A 290 -22.12 -9.34 44.71
N PRO A 291 -22.94 -10.40 44.56
CA PRO A 291 -23.56 -10.73 43.27
C PRO A 291 -24.68 -9.74 42.96
N SER A 292 -24.42 -8.74 42.12
CA SER A 292 -25.43 -7.79 41.68
C SER A 292 -26.29 -8.35 40.54
N LEU A 293 -27.60 -8.18 40.68
CA LEU A 293 -28.63 -8.55 39.71
C LEU A 293 -28.59 -7.58 38.51
N ARG A 294 -28.43 -8.14 37.31
CA ARG A 294 -28.72 -7.61 35.96
C ARG A 294 -29.05 -6.11 35.80
N ARG A 295 -28.28 -5.43 34.92
CA ARG A 295 -28.67 -4.57 33.77
C ARG A 295 -27.39 -3.95 33.18
N CYS A 296 -27.21 -3.57 31.91
CA CYS A 296 -27.98 -3.60 30.66
C CYS A 296 -26.99 -3.96 29.52
N ALA A 297 -27.46 -4.67 28.50
CA ALA A 297 -26.71 -4.86 27.26
C ALA A 297 -26.84 -3.60 26.39
N SER A 298 -25.88 -2.69 26.49
CA SER A 298 -25.70 -1.60 25.53
C SER A 298 -24.31 -1.00 25.65
N MET A 299 -23.28 -1.78 25.30
CA MET A 299 -22.03 -1.25 24.76
C MET A 299 -21.59 -2.16 23.61
N PRO A 300 -21.23 -1.63 22.44
CA PRO A 300 -20.64 -2.44 21.38
C PRO A 300 -19.30 -2.99 21.88
N ALA A 301 -18.94 -4.19 21.43
CA ALA A 301 -17.71 -4.85 21.84
C ALA A 301 -16.51 -3.91 21.61
N THR A 302 -15.87 -3.46 22.69
CA THR A 302 -14.56 -2.83 22.63
C THR A 302 -13.59 -3.85 22.08
N SER A 303 -13.16 -3.61 20.85
CA SER A 303 -12.17 -4.37 20.12
C SER A 303 -10.91 -4.58 20.98
N THR A 304 -10.57 -5.84 21.25
CA THR A 304 -9.35 -6.26 21.95
C THR A 304 -8.10 -6.17 21.05
N TYR A 305 -7.97 -5.11 20.26
CA TYR A 305 -6.75 -4.83 19.50
C TYR A 305 -6.08 -3.57 20.06
N HIS A 306 -4.86 -3.75 20.58
CA HIS A 306 -3.95 -2.68 20.96
C HIS A 306 -3.40 -2.05 19.67
N ARG A 307 -4.22 -1.22 19.02
CA ARG A 307 -3.81 -0.34 17.93
C ARG A 307 -3.68 1.06 18.50
N SER A 308 -2.70 1.85 18.05
CA SER A 308 -2.53 3.21 18.57
C SER A 308 -3.81 4.01 18.30
N THR A 309 -4.24 4.84 19.26
CA THR A 309 -5.44 5.67 19.14
C THR A 309 -5.43 6.50 17.86
N ALA A 310 -4.25 6.98 17.44
CA ALA A 310 -4.06 7.73 16.20
C ALA A 310 -4.35 6.90 14.93
N GLU A 311 -4.02 5.60 14.92
CA GLU A 311 -4.35 4.72 13.79
C GLU A 311 -5.83 4.35 13.74
N CYS A 312 -6.46 4.18 14.91
CA CYS A 312 -7.91 3.96 14.98
C CYS A 312 -8.69 5.19 14.53
N GLU A 313 -8.23 6.39 14.89
CA GLU A 313 -8.82 7.66 14.43
C GLU A 313 -8.61 7.85 12.92
N ASN A 314 -7.41 7.55 12.40
CA ASN A 314 -7.14 7.65 10.96
C ASN A 314 -7.96 6.65 10.14
N ASP A 315 -8.13 5.42 10.60
CA ASP A 315 -8.95 4.42 9.90
C ASP A 315 -10.45 4.75 10.00
N TYR A 316 -10.90 5.32 11.13
CA TYR A 316 -12.27 5.79 11.30
C TYR A 316 -12.57 6.99 10.40
N LEU A 317 -11.67 7.98 10.33
CA LEU A 317 -11.78 9.14 9.44
C LEU A 317 -11.67 8.72 7.96
N ALA A 318 -10.80 7.78 7.63
CA ALA A 318 -10.72 7.21 6.28
C ALA A 318 -12.03 6.49 5.91
N GLY A 319 -12.64 5.77 6.84
CA GLY A 319 -13.96 5.16 6.67
C GLY A 319 -15.07 6.19 6.40
N LEU A 320 -15.13 7.25 7.21
CA LEU A 320 -16.10 8.35 7.04
C LEU A 320 -15.90 9.11 5.72
N LEU A 321 -14.66 9.35 5.31
CA LEU A 321 -14.34 10.01 4.03
C LEU A 321 -14.66 9.12 2.84
N GLN A 322 -14.45 7.81 2.95
CA GLN A 322 -14.84 6.84 1.94
C GLN A 322 -16.37 6.76 1.83
N GLU A 323 -17.09 6.80 2.95
CA GLU A 323 -18.55 6.79 2.98
C GLU A 323 -19.13 8.09 2.39
N ALA A 324 -18.56 9.25 2.75
CA ALA A 324 -18.92 10.55 2.19
C ALA A 324 -18.69 10.64 0.67
N ARG A 325 -17.65 9.98 0.12
CA ARG A 325 -17.40 9.89 -1.32
C ARG A 325 -18.36 8.97 -2.06
N ASN A 326 -18.99 8.03 -1.35
CA ASN A 326 -19.92 7.06 -1.92
C ASN A 326 -21.39 7.44 -1.72
N LEU A 327 -21.67 8.51 -0.96
CA LEU A 327 -22.99 9.11 -0.94
C LEU A 327 -23.26 9.71 -2.34
N PRO A 328 -24.34 9.31 -3.02
CA PRO A 328 -24.74 9.95 -4.26
C PRO A 328 -24.97 11.42 -3.98
N ILE A 329 -24.18 12.30 -4.61
CA ILE A 329 -24.43 13.74 -4.59
C ILE A 329 -25.82 13.92 -5.21
N PRO A 330 -26.85 14.40 -4.48
CA PRO A 330 -28.15 14.62 -5.07
C PRO A 330 -27.99 15.73 -6.10
N GLN A 331 -28.15 15.38 -7.38
CA GLN A 331 -28.46 16.39 -8.38
C GLN A 331 -29.86 16.90 -8.04
N ALA A 332 -29.90 18.07 -7.41
CA ALA A 332 -31.13 18.74 -7.05
C ALA A 332 -31.79 19.26 -8.32
N GLU A 333 -32.72 18.48 -8.85
CA GLU A 333 -33.97 18.92 -9.47
C GLU A 333 -34.78 17.65 -9.80
N ILE A 334 -35.76 17.31 -8.96
CA ILE A 334 -37.06 16.67 -9.30
C ILE A 334 -37.85 16.48 -7.99
N ALA A 335 -39.14 16.81 -8.07
CA ALA A 335 -40.12 16.82 -7.00
C ALA A 335 -40.25 15.48 -6.26
N SER A 336 -40.53 15.60 -4.97
CA SER A 336 -40.67 14.51 -4.01
C SER A 336 -41.95 13.70 -4.23
N ASP A 337 -41.80 12.41 -4.50
CA ASP A 337 -42.81 11.38 -4.21
C ASP A 337 -42.29 10.44 -3.11
N PRO A 338 -43.16 9.90 -2.23
CA PRO A 338 -42.77 9.14 -1.05
C PRO A 338 -42.31 7.71 -1.41
N MET A 339 -41.14 7.34 -0.85
CA MET A 339 -40.47 6.05 -1.05
C MET A 339 -41.20 4.90 -0.32
N PRO A 340 -41.48 3.75 -0.98
CA PRO A 340 -42.03 2.57 -0.31
C PRO A 340 -40.95 1.81 0.48
N ALA A 341 -41.39 1.09 1.52
CA ALA A 341 -40.56 0.32 2.44
C ALA A 341 -39.84 -0.85 1.75
N PRO A 342 -38.65 -1.28 2.25
CA PRO A 342 -37.86 -2.32 1.63
C PRO A 342 -38.46 -3.70 1.90
N GLU A 343 -38.99 -4.33 0.86
CA GLU A 343 -39.29 -5.77 0.84
C GLU A 343 -38.01 -6.56 0.55
N ASP A 344 -37.88 -7.70 1.23
CA ASP A 344 -36.74 -8.62 1.20
C ASP A 344 -36.40 -9.06 -0.24
N LEU A 345 -35.36 -8.47 -0.82
CA LEU A 345 -34.76 -8.93 -2.07
C LEU A 345 -33.89 -10.16 -1.77
N GLU A 346 -34.47 -11.35 -1.95
CA GLU A 346 -33.73 -12.59 -2.16
C GLU A 346 -32.87 -12.43 -3.44
N VAL A 347 -31.68 -11.86 -3.30
CA VAL A 347 -30.65 -11.90 -4.35
C VAL A 347 -30.07 -13.30 -4.36
N ALA A 348 -30.78 -14.22 -5.02
CA ALA A 348 -30.21 -15.46 -5.52
C ALA A 348 -29.10 -15.09 -6.51
N CYS A 349 -27.86 -15.01 -6.01
CA CYS A 349 -26.71 -15.05 -6.88
C CYS A 349 -26.73 -16.45 -7.49
N ASP A 350 -27.11 -16.59 -8.76
CA ASP A 350 -27.02 -17.85 -9.49
C ASP A 350 -25.63 -18.48 -9.21
N GLU A 351 -25.65 -19.60 -8.51
CA GLU A 351 -24.52 -20.12 -7.70
C GLU A 351 -23.31 -20.60 -8.52
N ALA A 352 -23.33 -20.46 -9.85
CA ALA A 352 -22.49 -21.27 -10.72
C ALA A 352 -21.09 -20.72 -11.02
N ASP A 353 -20.85 -19.41 -11.16
CA ASP A 353 -19.68 -18.96 -11.97
C ASP A 353 -18.78 -17.88 -11.33
N ALA A 354 -18.65 -17.85 -10.01
CA ALA A 354 -17.57 -17.05 -9.42
C ALA A 354 -16.22 -17.70 -9.72
N ALA A 355 -15.29 -16.99 -10.38
CA ALA A 355 -13.97 -17.52 -10.72
C ALA A 355 -13.17 -18.04 -9.50
N GLY A 356 -13.48 -17.58 -8.29
CA GLY A 356 -12.91 -18.08 -7.05
C GLY A 356 -13.48 -19.41 -6.53
N SER A 357 -14.66 -19.81 -7.01
CA SER A 357 -15.34 -21.06 -6.68
C SER A 357 -14.83 -22.27 -7.46
N LEU A 358 -14.12 -22.07 -8.56
CA LEU A 358 -13.53 -23.15 -9.38
C LEU A 358 -12.67 -24.11 -8.54
N GLY A 359 -12.97 -25.41 -8.62
CA GLY A 359 -12.34 -26.47 -7.84
C GLY A 359 -12.90 -26.69 -6.43
N HIS A 360 -14.09 -26.19 -6.11
CA HIS A 360 -14.75 -26.48 -4.83
C HIS A 360 -15.04 -27.98 -4.69
N PRO A 361 -14.89 -28.62 -3.51
CA PRO A 361 -14.54 -28.03 -2.20
C PRO A 361 -13.04 -28.02 -1.87
N TYR A 362 -12.19 -28.70 -2.65
CA TYR A 362 -10.82 -29.02 -2.25
C TYR A 362 -9.74 -28.08 -2.80
N PHE A 363 -9.97 -27.52 -4.00
CA PHE A 363 -9.04 -26.68 -4.76
C PHE A 363 -9.53 -25.24 -4.96
N CYS A 364 -10.74 -24.91 -4.50
CA CYS A 364 -11.25 -23.55 -4.55
C CYS A 364 -10.39 -22.59 -3.73
N ARG A 365 -10.55 -21.31 -4.01
CA ARG A 365 -9.85 -20.26 -3.26
C ARG A 365 -10.46 -20.10 -1.87
N ARG A 366 -9.87 -19.23 -1.06
CA ARG A 366 -10.39 -18.88 0.27
C ARG A 366 -11.87 -18.44 0.16
N PRO A 367 -12.74 -18.78 1.13
CA PRO A 367 -14.12 -18.29 1.17
C PRO A 367 -14.16 -16.75 1.11
N CYS A 368 -15.14 -16.21 0.37
CA CYS A 368 -15.34 -14.77 0.26
C CYS A 368 -15.87 -14.19 1.57
N VAL A 369 -15.08 -13.34 2.22
CA VAL A 369 -15.44 -12.71 3.49
C VAL A 369 -16.65 -11.78 3.33
N LEU A 370 -16.76 -11.07 2.21
CA LEU A 370 -17.88 -10.16 1.94
C LEU A 370 -19.19 -10.92 1.74
N LEU A 371 -19.15 -12.05 1.03
CA LEU A 371 -20.32 -12.91 0.90
C LEU A 371 -20.72 -13.53 2.24
N ALA A 372 -19.75 -13.95 3.06
CA ALA A 372 -20.02 -14.44 4.41
C ALA A 372 -20.65 -13.38 5.34
N LEU A 373 -20.49 -12.09 5.03
CA LEU A 373 -21.15 -10.97 5.70
C LEU A 373 -22.53 -10.62 5.09
N GLY A 374 -22.98 -11.36 4.09
CA GLY A 374 -24.31 -11.26 3.49
C GLY A 374 -24.31 -10.88 2.01
N HIS A 375 -23.32 -10.11 1.52
CA HIS A 375 -23.34 -9.66 0.12
C HIS A 375 -21.95 -9.31 -0.43
N CYS A 376 -21.61 -9.88 -1.61
CA CYS A 376 -20.38 -9.57 -2.33
C CYS A 376 -20.68 -8.79 -3.63
N ARG A 377 -20.37 -7.49 -3.65
CA ARG A 377 -20.58 -6.61 -4.83
C ARG A 377 -19.74 -7.00 -6.06
N LYS A 378 -18.72 -7.83 -5.90
CA LYS A 378 -17.85 -8.27 -7.01
C LYS A 378 -18.48 -9.35 -7.88
N GLY A 379 -19.56 -9.99 -7.43
CA GLY A 379 -20.26 -11.03 -8.20
C GLY A 379 -19.31 -12.09 -8.76
N MET A 380 -19.41 -12.36 -10.06
CA MET A 380 -18.57 -13.34 -10.78
C MET A 380 -17.09 -12.94 -10.88
N ALA A 381 -16.78 -11.64 -10.82
CA ALA A 381 -15.40 -11.14 -10.81
C ALA A 381 -14.70 -11.35 -9.45
N CYS A 382 -15.41 -11.88 -8.45
CA CYS A 382 -14.80 -12.21 -7.17
C CYS A 382 -13.79 -13.35 -7.30
N LYS A 383 -12.55 -13.08 -6.89
CA LYS A 383 -11.46 -14.07 -6.85
C LYS A 383 -11.52 -14.99 -5.62
N TYR A 384 -12.61 -14.99 -4.85
CA TYR A 384 -12.80 -15.81 -3.65
C TYR A 384 -13.99 -16.75 -3.84
N CYS A 385 -14.00 -17.86 -3.13
CA CYS A 385 -15.06 -18.86 -3.28
C CYS A 385 -16.38 -18.34 -2.70
N HIS A 386 -17.46 -18.49 -3.46
CA HIS A 386 -18.82 -18.11 -3.08
C HIS A 386 -19.68 -19.30 -2.61
N HIS A 387 -19.20 -20.54 -2.76
CA HIS A 387 -19.93 -21.70 -2.23
C HIS A 387 -19.89 -21.74 -0.70
N ALA A 388 -20.94 -22.36 -0.14
CA ALA A 388 -21.01 -22.65 1.28
C ALA A 388 -19.82 -23.52 1.68
N HIS A 389 -19.00 -22.99 2.58
CA HIS A 389 -17.95 -23.75 3.23
C HIS A 389 -18.46 -24.20 4.60
N ASP A 390 -18.16 -25.45 4.97
CA ASP A 390 -18.39 -25.91 6.32
C ASP A 390 -17.83 -24.88 7.32
N ASN A 391 -18.69 -24.35 8.20
CA ASN A 391 -18.35 -23.34 9.22
C ASN A 391 -17.30 -23.81 10.24
N LYS A 392 -16.70 -24.99 10.03
CA LYS A 392 -15.46 -25.40 10.66
C LYS A 392 -14.40 -24.41 10.23
N LYS A 393 -14.21 -23.37 11.06
CA LYS A 393 -13.19 -22.33 10.91
C LYS A 393 -11.96 -22.96 10.30
N GLN A 394 -11.68 -22.62 9.03
CA GLN A 394 -10.48 -23.11 8.35
C GLN A 394 -9.33 -22.91 9.31
N GLN A 395 -8.63 -24.00 9.66
CA GLN A 395 -7.58 -23.93 10.66
C GLN A 395 -6.49 -23.01 10.12
N SER A 396 -6.49 -21.77 10.60
CA SER A 396 -5.42 -20.84 10.33
C SER A 396 -4.23 -21.27 11.16
N PHE A 397 -3.07 -21.35 10.53
CA PHE A 397 -1.84 -21.58 11.27
C PHE A 397 -1.57 -20.44 12.22
N THR A 398 -1.12 -20.77 13.43
CA THR A 398 -0.59 -19.77 14.35
C THR A 398 0.59 -19.04 13.70
N LYS A 399 0.84 -17.79 14.09
CA LYS A 399 1.97 -16.96 13.59
C LYS A 399 3.28 -17.76 13.60
N HIS A 400 3.59 -18.41 14.71
CA HIS A 400 4.79 -19.25 14.87
C HIS A 400 4.89 -20.39 13.84
N VAL A 401 3.78 -21.07 13.50
CA VAL A 401 3.81 -22.14 12.50
C VAL A 401 4.07 -21.58 11.10
N ARG A 402 3.47 -20.44 10.77
CA ARG A 402 3.73 -19.75 9.48
C ARG A 402 5.18 -19.29 9.38
N ASP A 403 5.71 -18.67 10.43
CA ASP A 403 7.11 -18.23 10.46
C ASP A 403 8.07 -19.41 10.33
N LYS A 404 7.76 -20.52 11.00
CA LYS A 404 8.54 -21.75 10.88
C LYS A 404 8.52 -22.26 9.43
N ILE A 405 7.36 -22.35 8.80
CA ILE A 405 7.24 -22.75 7.39
C ILE A 405 8.01 -21.79 6.49
N ASN A 406 7.86 -20.48 6.67
CA ASN A 406 8.51 -19.46 5.83
C ASN A 406 10.05 -19.53 5.88
N ARG A 407 10.62 -19.93 7.03
CA ARG A 407 12.07 -20.10 7.22
C ARG A 407 12.62 -21.41 6.67
N MET A 408 11.77 -22.36 6.29
CA MET A 408 12.22 -23.64 5.71
C MET A 408 12.80 -23.41 4.30
N LYS A 409 13.85 -24.18 3.98
CA LYS A 409 14.40 -24.27 2.61
C LYS A 409 13.38 -24.88 1.64
N GLY A 410 13.58 -24.66 0.34
CA GLY A 410 12.73 -25.18 -0.74
C GLY A 410 12.48 -26.69 -0.62
N SER A 411 13.54 -27.51 -0.55
CA SER A 411 13.44 -28.97 -0.33
C SER A 411 12.63 -29.35 0.92
N ALA A 412 12.85 -28.68 2.05
CA ALA A 412 12.11 -28.97 3.28
C ALA A 412 10.61 -28.66 3.14
N LYS A 413 10.26 -27.59 2.40
CA LYS A 413 8.85 -27.28 2.07
C LYS A 413 8.26 -28.33 1.12
N LEU A 414 9.01 -28.76 0.11
CA LEU A 414 8.59 -29.82 -0.82
C LEU A 414 8.31 -31.13 -0.07
N TRP A 415 9.17 -31.55 0.86
CA TRP A 415 8.93 -32.70 1.73
C TRP A 415 7.66 -32.54 2.57
N LEU A 416 7.49 -31.38 3.21
CA LEU A 416 6.29 -31.07 3.99
C LEU A 416 5.02 -31.17 3.14
N LEU A 417 5.05 -30.64 1.92
CA LEU A 417 3.93 -30.70 0.98
C LEU A 417 3.64 -32.13 0.54
N ARG A 418 4.66 -32.89 0.12
CA ARG A 418 4.53 -34.30 -0.31
C ARG A 418 3.82 -35.13 0.75
N ASP A 419 4.35 -35.13 1.96
CA ASP A 419 3.83 -35.96 3.05
C ASP A 419 2.43 -35.53 3.48
N SER A 420 2.16 -34.22 3.46
CA SER A 420 0.83 -33.69 3.79
C SER A 420 -0.21 -34.05 2.73
N LEU A 421 0.16 -34.04 1.44
CA LEU A 421 -0.70 -34.46 0.33
C LEU A 421 -0.97 -35.97 0.39
N LEU A 422 0.07 -36.79 0.62
CA LEU A 422 -0.09 -38.23 0.79
C LEU A 422 -1.00 -38.57 1.98
N LEU A 423 -0.84 -37.88 3.10
CA LEU A 423 -1.72 -38.04 4.26
C LEU A 423 -3.17 -37.67 3.91
N LYS A 424 -3.36 -36.65 3.06
CA LYS A 424 -4.68 -36.21 2.62
C LYS A 424 -5.32 -37.19 1.63
N MET A 425 -4.56 -37.74 0.69
CA MET A 425 -5.01 -38.82 -0.22
C MET A 425 -5.44 -40.07 0.55
N ARG A 426 -4.76 -40.39 1.66
CA ARG A 426 -5.19 -41.50 2.54
C ARG A 426 -6.51 -41.22 3.26
N LYS A 427 -6.76 -39.96 3.63
CA LYS A 427 -7.99 -39.54 4.32
C LYS A 427 -9.17 -39.36 3.36
N VAL A 428 -8.90 -39.00 2.11
CA VAL A 428 -9.89 -38.75 1.06
C VAL A 428 -9.41 -39.44 -0.23
N PRO A 429 -9.67 -40.74 -0.39
CA PRO A 429 -9.19 -41.54 -1.52
C PRO A 429 -9.66 -41.03 -2.88
N GLU A 430 -10.79 -40.32 -2.93
CA GLU A 430 -11.36 -39.73 -4.15
C GLU A 430 -10.43 -38.66 -4.76
N LEU A 431 -9.60 -38.02 -3.93
CA LEU A 431 -8.61 -37.04 -4.38
C LEU A 431 -7.34 -37.69 -4.95
N ALA A 432 -7.17 -39.01 -4.84
CA ALA A 432 -5.91 -39.65 -5.21
C ALA A 432 -5.56 -39.44 -6.68
N SER A 433 -6.50 -39.66 -7.60
CA SER A 433 -6.28 -39.47 -9.04
C SER A 433 -5.94 -38.01 -9.40
N GLN A 434 -6.57 -37.06 -8.72
CA GLN A 434 -6.38 -35.63 -8.94
C GLN A 434 -5.03 -35.13 -8.37
N LEU A 435 -4.57 -35.66 -7.25
CA LEU A 435 -3.34 -35.21 -6.59
C LEU A 435 -2.06 -35.88 -7.12
N THR A 436 -2.15 -36.95 -7.90
CA THR A 436 -0.98 -37.67 -8.44
C THR A 436 -0.03 -36.73 -9.18
N GLY A 437 -0.54 -35.89 -10.10
CA GLY A 437 0.30 -34.97 -10.88
C GLY A 437 1.06 -33.95 -10.01
N LEU A 438 0.43 -33.46 -8.93
CA LEU A 438 1.10 -32.58 -7.97
C LEU A 438 2.20 -33.31 -7.20
N VAL A 439 1.94 -34.56 -6.77
CA VAL A 439 2.93 -35.38 -6.06
C VAL A 439 4.13 -35.68 -6.97
N ASP A 440 3.90 -36.00 -8.24
CA ASP A 440 4.96 -36.27 -9.21
C ASP A 440 5.88 -35.05 -9.42
N ILE A 441 5.30 -33.85 -9.55
CA ILE A 441 6.06 -32.59 -9.67
C ILE A 441 6.90 -32.34 -8.41
N ILE A 442 6.34 -32.58 -7.21
CA ILE A 442 7.07 -32.42 -5.95
C ILE A 442 8.21 -33.42 -5.85
N GLU A 443 7.98 -34.68 -6.20
CA GLU A 443 9.02 -35.71 -6.18
C GLU A 443 10.14 -35.44 -7.19
N GLU A 444 9.81 -34.83 -8.33
CA GLU A 444 10.81 -34.34 -9.29
C GLU A 444 11.66 -33.21 -8.71
N GLY A 445 11.04 -32.19 -8.12
CA GLY A 445 11.78 -31.12 -7.44
C GLY A 445 12.69 -31.63 -6.32
N LEU A 446 12.25 -32.67 -5.60
CA LEU A 446 13.07 -33.33 -4.57
C LEU A 446 14.25 -34.13 -5.13
N ARG A 447 14.23 -34.56 -6.40
CA ARG A 447 15.37 -35.22 -7.06
C ARG A 447 16.45 -34.23 -7.48
N HIS A 448 16.10 -32.97 -7.71
CA HIS A 448 17.03 -31.92 -8.15
C HIS A 448 17.75 -31.21 -6.98
N GLU A 449 17.18 -31.21 -5.77
CA GLU A 449 17.86 -30.66 -4.59
C GLU A 449 18.87 -31.66 -4.01
N ASP A 450 20.15 -31.26 -3.96
CA ASP A 450 21.24 -32.06 -3.39
C ASP A 450 20.87 -32.57 -1.99
N THR A 451 20.80 -33.89 -1.85
CA THR A 451 20.33 -34.71 -0.72
C THR A 451 20.97 -34.46 0.67
N LYS A 452 21.79 -33.42 0.85
CA LYS A 452 22.67 -33.26 2.03
C LYS A 452 22.05 -32.56 3.24
N SER A 453 20.83 -32.03 3.18
CA SER A 453 20.17 -31.47 4.38
C SER A 453 19.04 -32.35 4.87
N SER A 454 19.38 -33.34 5.71
CA SER A 454 18.41 -34.11 6.49
C SER A 454 17.91 -33.29 7.69
N GLU A 455 17.24 -32.17 7.43
CA GLU A 455 16.41 -31.54 8.45
C GLU A 455 15.08 -32.31 8.49
N SER A 456 14.94 -33.26 9.42
CA SER A 456 13.67 -33.95 9.62
C SER A 456 12.64 -32.93 10.13
N GLY A 457 11.84 -32.39 9.21
CA GLY A 457 10.66 -31.60 9.54
C GLY A 457 9.78 -32.40 10.50
N GLY A 458 9.58 -31.88 11.72
CA GLY A 458 8.90 -32.65 12.76
C GLY A 458 7.51 -33.12 12.33
N SER A 459 7.24 -34.42 12.51
CA SER A 459 5.99 -35.14 12.13
C SER A 459 4.69 -34.39 12.45
N ARG A 460 4.65 -33.63 13.55
CA ARG A 460 3.49 -32.83 13.98
C ARG A 460 3.11 -31.71 13.02
N LEU A 461 4.04 -31.23 12.19
CA LEU A 461 3.76 -30.16 11.23
C LEU A 461 2.95 -30.69 10.05
N HIS A 462 3.27 -31.88 9.55
CA HIS A 462 2.58 -32.54 8.44
C HIS A 462 1.09 -32.77 8.77
N GLU A 463 0.81 -33.20 10.00
CA GLU A 463 -0.57 -33.41 10.45
C GLU A 463 -1.37 -32.10 10.48
N LYS A 464 -0.77 -31.00 10.94
CA LYS A 464 -1.41 -29.67 10.91
C LYS A 464 -1.61 -29.16 9.49
N VAL A 465 -0.66 -29.41 8.59
CA VAL A 465 -0.75 -28.97 7.20
C VAL A 465 -1.79 -29.77 6.43
N ALA A 466 -1.94 -31.06 6.68
CA ALA A 466 -2.93 -31.90 6.00
C ALA A 466 -4.39 -31.50 6.29
N VAL A 467 -4.66 -30.69 7.32
CA VAL A 467 -6.02 -30.21 7.65
C VAL A 467 -6.46 -29.03 6.78
N ILE A 468 -5.53 -28.27 6.18
CA ILE A 468 -5.88 -27.12 5.33
C ILE A 468 -6.27 -27.57 3.91
N SER A 469 -6.93 -26.72 3.12
CA SER A 469 -7.30 -27.03 1.72
C SER A 469 -6.06 -27.22 0.83
N VAL A 470 -6.18 -27.98 -0.26
CA VAL A 470 -5.03 -28.21 -1.16
C VAL A 470 -4.57 -26.89 -1.78
N ALA A 471 -5.51 -26.02 -2.14
CA ALA A 471 -5.21 -24.67 -2.60
C ALA A 471 -4.43 -23.83 -1.58
N ALA A 472 -4.71 -23.98 -0.28
CA ALA A 472 -3.96 -23.28 0.77
C ALA A 472 -2.56 -23.88 0.98
N MET A 473 -2.41 -25.20 0.79
CA MET A 473 -1.09 -25.87 0.80
C MET A 473 -0.22 -25.40 -0.36
N LEU A 474 -0.80 -25.07 -1.51
CA LEU A 474 -0.06 -24.64 -2.70
C LEU A 474 -0.08 -23.11 -2.90
N GLY A 475 -0.50 -22.35 -1.89
CA GLY A 475 -0.40 -20.89 -1.92
C GLY A 475 1.03 -20.39 -1.67
N ASP A 476 1.22 -19.08 -1.82
CA ASP A 476 2.53 -18.43 -1.76
C ASP A 476 3.38 -18.78 -0.53
N MET A 477 2.74 -19.03 0.62
CA MET A 477 3.45 -19.36 1.86
C MET A 477 4.34 -20.61 1.71
N PHE A 478 3.85 -21.61 0.99
CA PHE A 478 4.56 -22.88 0.81
C PHE A 478 5.43 -22.89 -0.44
N THR A 479 5.11 -22.08 -1.46
CA THR A 479 5.88 -22.08 -2.70
C THR A 479 7.03 -21.07 -2.73
N ARG A 480 7.06 -20.10 -1.81
CA ARG A 480 8.23 -19.21 -1.62
C ARG A 480 9.49 -20.03 -1.35
N ASN A 481 10.60 -19.67 -2.00
CA ASN A 481 11.90 -20.33 -1.90
C ASN A 481 11.96 -21.76 -2.47
N ILE A 482 10.93 -22.18 -3.22
CA ILE A 482 11.03 -23.35 -4.11
C ILE A 482 11.66 -22.88 -5.42
N GLU A 483 12.37 -23.76 -6.12
CA GLU A 483 12.87 -23.50 -7.46
C GLU A 483 11.76 -22.95 -8.38
N PRO A 484 11.99 -21.84 -9.11
CA PRO A 484 10.94 -21.16 -9.87
C PRO A 484 10.23 -22.06 -10.91
N ASP A 485 10.95 -23.01 -11.51
CA ASP A 485 10.37 -23.94 -12.48
C ASP A 485 9.36 -24.89 -11.82
N ILE A 486 9.75 -25.52 -10.70
CA ILE A 486 8.87 -26.38 -9.91
C ILE A 486 7.68 -25.59 -9.38
N GLN A 487 7.90 -24.36 -8.88
CA GLN A 487 6.82 -23.48 -8.44
C GLN A 487 5.82 -23.20 -9.57
N ARG A 488 6.30 -22.85 -10.77
CA ARG A 488 5.44 -22.59 -11.93
C ARG A 488 4.59 -23.81 -12.29
N ARG A 489 5.21 -25.00 -12.36
CA ARG A 489 4.53 -26.26 -12.68
C ARG A 489 3.48 -26.62 -11.62
N LEU A 490 3.78 -26.43 -10.33
CA LEU A 490 2.80 -26.61 -9.25
C LEU A 490 1.59 -25.67 -9.39
N GLN A 491 1.83 -24.42 -9.77
CA GLN A 491 0.74 -23.45 -9.98
C GLN A 491 -0.09 -23.76 -11.23
N GLU A 492 0.54 -24.22 -12.32
CA GLU A 492 -0.16 -24.68 -13.52
C GLU A 492 -1.02 -25.90 -13.24
N GLU A 493 -0.48 -26.88 -12.53
CA GLU A 493 -1.22 -28.08 -12.14
C GLU A 493 -2.39 -27.75 -11.20
N LEU A 494 -2.19 -26.83 -10.24
CA LEU A 494 -3.29 -26.34 -9.41
C LEU A 494 -4.37 -25.61 -10.22
N ARG A 495 -4.00 -24.86 -11.26
CA ARG A 495 -4.97 -24.23 -12.16
C ARG A 495 -5.76 -25.28 -12.93
N ARG A 496 -5.08 -26.29 -13.48
CA ARG A 496 -5.71 -27.42 -14.17
C ARG A 496 -6.74 -28.12 -13.28
N LEU A 497 -6.34 -28.47 -12.05
CA LEU A 497 -7.24 -29.12 -11.08
C LEU A 497 -8.45 -28.27 -10.69
N ARG A 498 -8.34 -26.94 -10.71
CA ARG A 498 -9.49 -26.05 -10.49
C ARG A 498 -10.48 -26.04 -11.64
N PHE A 499 -10.05 -26.35 -12.86
CA PHE A 499 -10.94 -26.45 -14.01
C PHE A 499 -11.56 -27.85 -14.15
N GLU A 500 -10.86 -28.89 -13.69
CA GLU A 500 -11.34 -30.28 -13.78
C GLU A 500 -12.31 -30.67 -12.64
N ALA A 501 -12.25 -29.99 -11.50
CA ALA A 501 -13.11 -30.23 -10.33
C ALA A 501 -14.27 -29.23 -10.28
#